data_AF-A0A6A6D7C8-F1
#
_entry.id   AF-A0A6A6D7C8-F1
#
_cell.length_a   1.000
_cell.length_b   1.000
_cell.length_c   1.000
_cell.angle_alpha   90.00
_cell.angle_beta   90.00
_cell.angle_gamma   90.00
#
_symmetry.space_group_name_H-M   'P 1'
#
loop_
_entity.id
_entity.type
_entity.pdbx_description
1 polymer ?
#
loop_
_entity_poly.entity_id
_entity_poly.type
_entity_poly.pdbx_seq_one_letter_code
_entity_poly.pdbx_strand_id
1 'polypeptide(L)'
;SQALRGTHLCEFEVDERLLWAKCRQTTRKEDKAYSLLGIFGIYMPFIYGEGEENAFRRLQEETDKPSNDRECIQHLRVTDPRDDKKRIEETKGGLLKGSYRWSLENSDFQRWRDDQQSRLLWIKGDPGKGKTMLLCGIVNELKKSMAKTDLSYFFCQATDSRINNATAVLRGLLYLIVDQQPSLVSHIRKKHDNAGKALF
;
A
#
# COMPACT_ATOMS: atom_id res chain seq x y z
N SER A 1 11.59 23.99 0.35
CA SER A 1 11.27 22.69 -0.29
C SER A 1 10.48 21.83 0.68
N GLN A 2 9.44 21.10 0.22
CA GLN A 2 8.68 20.15 1.05
C GLN A 2 9.57 19.02 1.58
N ALA A 3 10.63 18.65 0.86
CA ALA A 3 11.62 17.66 1.32
C ALA A 3 12.28 18.06 2.65
N LEU A 4 12.49 19.36 2.90
CA LEU A 4 13.07 19.87 4.15
C LEU A 4 12.04 20.00 5.28
N ARG A 5 10.76 19.75 5.01
CA ARG A 5 9.66 19.79 5.99
C ARG A 5 9.28 18.40 6.50
N GLY A 6 10.06 17.38 6.17
CA GLY A 6 9.88 16.01 6.65
C GLY A 6 9.06 15.10 5.74
N THR A 7 8.66 15.55 4.55
CA THR A 7 8.06 14.68 3.53
C THR A 7 9.03 13.55 3.15
N HIS A 8 8.54 12.31 3.05
CA HIS A 8 9.40 11.18 2.71
C HIS A 8 9.98 11.34 1.30
N LEU A 9 11.28 11.04 1.13
CA LEU A 9 11.97 11.21 -0.15
C LEU A 9 11.38 10.36 -1.29
N CYS A 10 10.70 9.26 -0.95
CA CYS A 10 10.02 8.39 -1.91
C CYS A 10 8.75 9.01 -2.52
N GLU A 11 8.23 10.10 -1.97
CA GLU A 11 7.06 10.81 -2.48
C GLU A 11 7.39 11.76 -3.66
N PHE A 12 8.68 11.99 -3.92
CA PHE A 12 9.14 12.86 -5.00
C PHE A 12 9.44 12.04 -6.27
N GLU A 13 9.02 12.58 -7.41
CA GLU A 13 9.32 12.03 -8.74
C GLU A 13 10.82 11.81 -8.92
N VAL A 14 11.20 10.80 -9.70
CA VAL A 14 12.63 10.47 -9.96
C VAL A 14 13.33 11.66 -10.57
N ASP A 15 12.72 12.29 -11.58
CA ASP A 15 13.26 13.47 -12.27
C ASP A 15 13.47 14.65 -11.32
N GLU A 16 12.56 14.86 -10.37
CA GLU A 16 12.70 15.92 -9.37
C GLU A 16 13.92 15.68 -8.48
N ARG A 17 14.13 14.44 -8.03
CA ARG A 17 15.28 14.09 -7.18
C ARG A 17 16.61 14.16 -7.93
N LEU A 18 16.64 13.80 -9.23
CA LEU A 18 17.82 13.97 -10.08
C LEU A 18 18.22 15.45 -10.19
N LEU A 19 17.24 16.35 -10.28
CA LEU A 19 17.49 17.80 -10.34
C LEU A 19 18.16 18.36 -9.09
N TRP A 20 18.10 17.68 -7.94
CA TRP A 20 18.76 18.15 -6.70
C TRP A 20 20.28 18.14 -6.79
N ALA A 21 20.87 17.37 -7.72
CA ALA A 21 22.31 17.42 -8.00
C ALA A 21 22.69 18.37 -9.15
N LYS A 22 21.73 18.98 -9.85
CA LYS A 22 21.97 19.75 -11.09
C LYS A 22 23.02 20.84 -10.93
N CYS A 23 22.97 21.59 -9.83
CA CYS A 23 23.87 22.71 -9.56
C CYS A 23 25.05 22.32 -8.66
N ARG A 24 25.25 21.04 -8.37
CA ARG A 24 26.28 20.57 -7.45
C ARG A 24 27.65 20.66 -8.12
N GLN A 25 28.60 21.30 -7.43
CA GLN A 25 30.01 21.28 -7.82
C GLN A 25 30.71 20.17 -7.05
N THR A 26 31.46 19.34 -7.75
CA THR A 26 32.15 18.17 -7.20
C THR A 26 33.57 18.09 -7.70
N THR A 27 34.45 17.45 -6.93
CA THR A 27 35.86 17.28 -7.31
C THR A 27 36.01 16.34 -8.50
N ARG A 28 35.25 15.23 -8.51
CA ARG A 28 35.14 14.32 -9.66
C ARG A 28 33.77 14.44 -10.29
N LYS A 29 33.68 14.27 -11.61
CA LYS A 29 32.42 14.53 -12.33
C LYS A 29 31.33 13.52 -11.93
N GLU A 30 31.73 12.26 -11.75
CA GLU A 30 30.89 11.15 -11.28
C GLU A 30 30.30 11.35 -9.88
N ASP A 31 30.95 12.14 -9.01
CA ASP A 31 30.45 12.39 -7.65
C ASP A 31 29.09 13.08 -7.65
N LYS A 32 28.69 13.78 -8.72
CA LYS A 32 27.33 14.31 -8.84
C LYS A 32 26.28 13.20 -8.74
N ALA A 33 26.48 12.10 -9.47
CA ALA A 33 25.59 10.94 -9.41
C ALA A 33 25.68 10.24 -8.05
N TYR A 34 26.89 10.01 -7.53
CA TYR A 34 27.07 9.33 -6.24
C TYR A 34 26.49 10.09 -5.05
N SER A 35 26.44 11.41 -5.16
CA SER A 35 25.85 12.27 -4.14
C SER A 35 24.32 12.12 -4.02
N LEU A 36 23.69 11.41 -4.96
CA LEU A 36 22.27 11.07 -4.97
C LEU A 36 21.95 9.67 -4.40
N LEU A 37 22.95 8.83 -4.11
CA LEU A 37 22.70 7.45 -3.65
C LEU A 37 21.83 7.38 -2.39
N GLY A 38 22.12 8.24 -1.40
CA GLY A 38 21.31 8.34 -0.18
C GLY A 38 19.91 8.92 -0.41
N ILE A 39 19.72 9.75 -1.44
CA ILE A 39 18.41 10.31 -1.82
C ILE A 39 17.53 9.25 -2.48
N PHE A 40 18.13 8.36 -3.28
CA PHE A 40 17.44 7.24 -3.90
C PHE A 40 17.37 5.99 -2.99
N GLY A 41 18.15 5.96 -1.90
CA GLY A 41 18.21 4.81 -1.01
C GLY A 41 18.83 3.57 -1.67
N ILE A 42 19.69 3.77 -2.66
CA ILE A 42 20.31 2.69 -3.44
C ILE A 42 21.79 2.52 -3.10
N TYR A 43 22.33 1.36 -3.45
CA TYR A 43 23.75 1.07 -3.37
C TYR A 43 24.27 0.72 -4.76
N MET A 44 25.40 1.33 -5.14
CA MET A 44 26.17 0.94 -6.32
C MET A 44 27.67 1.16 -6.05
N PRO A 45 28.57 0.36 -6.64
CA PRO A 45 30.00 0.57 -6.51
C PRO A 45 30.48 1.92 -7.07
N PHE A 46 31.38 2.59 -6.35
CA PHE A 46 32.09 3.78 -6.83
C PHE A 46 33.17 3.36 -7.84
N ILE A 47 33.04 3.79 -9.09
CA ILE A 47 33.99 3.55 -10.18
C ILE A 47 34.53 4.89 -10.65
N TYR A 48 35.61 5.32 -10.00
CA TYR A 48 36.25 6.58 -10.35
C TYR A 48 36.94 6.52 -11.71
N GLY A 49 36.74 7.57 -12.51
CA GLY A 49 37.15 7.60 -13.91
C GLY A 49 36.10 7.07 -14.89
N GLU A 50 34.92 6.62 -14.43
CA GLU A 50 33.82 6.24 -15.35
C GLU A 50 33.17 7.45 -16.04
N GLY A 51 33.29 8.64 -15.45
CA GLY A 51 32.71 9.88 -15.95
C GLY A 51 31.24 10.09 -15.52
N GLU A 52 30.78 11.34 -15.63
CA GLU A 52 29.44 11.76 -15.18
C GLU A 52 28.31 10.96 -15.85
N GLU A 53 28.34 10.85 -17.18
CA GLU A 53 27.29 10.18 -17.96
C GLU A 53 27.13 8.70 -17.60
N ASN A 54 28.24 7.97 -17.45
CA ASN A 54 28.20 6.55 -17.06
C ASN A 54 27.71 6.37 -15.62
N ALA A 55 28.15 7.23 -14.70
CA ALA A 55 27.69 7.19 -13.31
C ALA A 55 26.18 7.46 -13.22
N PHE A 56 25.64 8.43 -13.97
CA PHE A 56 24.20 8.69 -14.05
C PHE A 56 23.42 7.57 -14.73
N ARG A 57 23.95 6.97 -15.80
CA ARG A 57 23.33 5.80 -16.44
C ARG A 57 23.15 4.64 -15.44
N ARG A 58 24.19 4.32 -14.68
CA ARG A 58 24.12 3.26 -13.65
C ARG A 58 23.20 3.64 -12.49
N LEU A 59 23.21 4.90 -12.06
CA LEU A 59 22.25 5.42 -11.06
C LEU A 59 20.81 5.18 -11.51
N GLN A 60 20.51 5.46 -12.79
CA GLN A 60 19.19 5.25 -13.37
C GLN A 60 18.85 3.76 -13.46
N GLU A 61 19.78 2.92 -13.93
CA GLU A 61 19.61 1.46 -13.95
C GLU A 61 19.26 0.88 -12.56
N GLU A 62 19.93 1.32 -11.49
CA GLU A 62 19.61 0.89 -10.13
C GLU A 62 18.30 1.47 -9.59
N THR A 63 17.93 2.67 -10.03
CA THR A 63 16.65 3.32 -9.63
C THR A 63 15.46 2.64 -10.31
N ASP A 64 15.63 2.20 -11.55
CA ASP A 64 14.61 1.51 -12.35
C ASP A 64 14.44 0.05 -11.93
N LYS A 65 15.45 -0.55 -11.29
CA LYS A 65 15.32 -1.88 -10.70
C LYS A 65 14.21 -1.86 -9.65
N PRO A 66 13.26 -2.82 -9.70
CA PRO A 66 12.30 -2.96 -8.62
C PRO A 66 13.06 -3.25 -7.33
N SER A 67 12.92 -2.37 -6.34
CA SER A 67 13.43 -2.67 -5.01
C SER A 67 12.78 -3.96 -4.49
N ASN A 68 13.49 -4.73 -3.67
CA ASN A 68 12.93 -5.95 -3.06
C ASN A 68 11.61 -5.65 -2.32
N ASP A 69 11.47 -4.44 -1.76
CA ASP A 69 10.24 -3.97 -1.13
C ASP A 69 9.10 -3.84 -2.16
N ARG A 70 9.36 -3.26 -3.34
CA ARG A 70 8.37 -3.14 -4.42
C ARG A 70 7.98 -4.51 -4.98
N GLU A 71 8.94 -5.40 -5.17
CA GLU A 71 8.66 -6.77 -5.60
C GLU A 71 7.84 -7.54 -4.55
N CYS A 72 8.17 -7.40 -3.26
CA CYS A 72 7.40 -7.99 -2.17
C CYS A 72 5.95 -7.48 -2.17
N ILE A 73 5.73 -6.17 -2.28
CA ILE A 73 4.38 -5.59 -2.35
C ILE A 73 3.62 -6.10 -3.58
N GLN A 74 4.27 -6.19 -4.74
CA GLN A 74 3.66 -6.71 -5.95
C GLN A 74 3.20 -8.17 -5.78
N HIS A 75 3.99 -9.00 -5.12
CA HIS A 75 3.59 -10.39 -4.83
C HIS A 75 2.44 -10.51 -3.83
N LEU A 76 2.29 -9.56 -2.90
CA LEU A 76 1.13 -9.49 -2.01
C LEU A 76 -0.15 -9.07 -2.77
N ARG A 77 -0.02 -8.25 -3.82
CA ARG A 77 -1.16 -7.69 -4.55
C ARG A 77 -1.77 -8.68 -5.55
N VAL A 78 -2.58 -9.62 -5.04
CA VAL A 78 -3.45 -10.47 -5.89
C VAL A 78 -4.54 -9.64 -6.57
N THR A 79 -5.17 -8.77 -5.78
CA THR A 79 -6.08 -7.70 -6.17
C THR A 79 -5.83 -6.51 -5.25
N ASP A 80 -6.38 -5.33 -5.57
CA ASP A 80 -6.49 -4.25 -4.60
C ASP A 80 -7.90 -4.29 -3.98
N PRO A 81 -8.04 -4.52 -2.66
CA PRO A 81 -9.37 -4.56 -2.03
C PRO A 81 -10.18 -3.26 -2.19
N ARG A 82 -9.52 -2.12 -2.44
CA ARG A 82 -10.18 -0.84 -2.76
C ARG A 82 -10.84 -0.88 -4.13
N ASP A 83 -10.15 -1.43 -5.12
CA ASP A 83 -10.70 -1.64 -6.47
C ASP A 83 -11.83 -2.67 -6.45
N ASP A 84 -11.68 -3.74 -5.66
CA ASP A 84 -12.75 -4.73 -5.47
C ASP A 84 -14.00 -4.11 -4.85
N LYS A 85 -13.84 -3.30 -3.80
CA LYS A 85 -14.95 -2.56 -3.20
C LYS A 85 -15.63 -1.64 -4.21
N LYS A 86 -14.84 -0.85 -4.97
CA LYS A 86 -15.37 0.05 -6.00
C LYS A 86 -16.16 -0.70 -7.07
N ARG A 87 -15.59 -1.79 -7.59
CA ARG A 87 -16.24 -2.69 -8.56
C ARG A 87 -17.54 -3.27 -8.00
N ILE A 88 -17.55 -3.73 -6.74
CA ILE A 88 -18.75 -4.25 -6.07
C ILE A 88 -19.84 -3.18 -5.99
N GLU A 89 -19.48 -1.96 -5.61
CA GLU A 89 -20.43 -0.84 -5.55
C GLU A 89 -21.01 -0.54 -6.93
N GLU A 90 -20.17 -0.40 -7.95
CA GLU A 90 -20.59 -0.11 -9.33
C GLU A 90 -21.49 -1.20 -9.91
N THR A 91 -21.10 -2.48 -9.76
CA THR A 91 -21.86 -3.62 -10.29
C THR A 91 -23.22 -3.79 -9.59
N LYS A 92 -23.38 -3.25 -8.38
CA LYS A 92 -24.63 -3.34 -7.59
C LYS A 92 -25.47 -2.06 -7.64
N GLY A 93 -25.21 -1.17 -8.59
CA GLY A 93 -25.99 0.06 -8.80
C GLY A 93 -25.61 1.21 -7.87
N GLY A 94 -24.41 1.17 -7.29
CA GLY A 94 -23.89 2.19 -6.38
C GLY A 94 -24.26 1.97 -4.92
N LEU A 95 -23.57 2.68 -4.03
CA LEU A 95 -23.82 2.62 -2.60
C LEU A 95 -24.81 3.70 -2.15
N LEU A 96 -25.98 3.27 -1.68
CA LEU A 96 -27.00 4.17 -1.15
C LEU A 96 -26.77 4.41 0.35
N LYS A 97 -26.59 5.67 0.76
CA LYS A 97 -26.34 6.01 2.18
C LYS A 97 -27.43 5.52 3.14
N GLY A 98 -28.69 5.56 2.71
CA GLY A 98 -29.82 5.04 3.49
C GLY A 98 -29.73 3.53 3.78
N SER A 99 -29.05 2.75 2.93
CA SER A 99 -28.98 1.28 3.05
C SER A 99 -28.15 0.78 4.24
N TYR A 100 -27.23 1.61 4.75
CA TYR A 100 -26.34 1.24 5.86
C TYR A 100 -26.42 2.18 7.06
N ARG A 101 -26.97 3.39 6.92
CA ARG A 101 -26.98 4.37 8.03
C ARG A 101 -27.64 3.82 9.29
N TRP A 102 -28.76 3.11 9.13
CA TRP A 102 -29.50 2.51 10.24
C TRP A 102 -28.62 1.57 11.09
N SER A 103 -27.61 0.91 10.50
CA SER A 103 -26.75 0.00 11.26
C SER A 103 -25.74 0.74 12.13
N LEU A 104 -25.43 2.01 11.84
CA LEU A 104 -24.52 2.82 12.64
C LEU A 104 -25.17 3.26 13.96
N GLU A 105 -26.50 3.35 13.96
CA GLU A 105 -27.35 3.68 15.11
C GLU A 105 -27.72 2.44 15.93
N ASN A 106 -27.41 1.24 15.43
CA ASN A 106 -27.69 -0.01 16.13
C ASN A 106 -26.77 -0.17 17.35
N SER A 107 -27.34 -0.56 18.49
CA SER A 107 -26.62 -0.73 19.75
C SER A 107 -25.50 -1.77 19.68
N ASP A 108 -25.69 -2.86 18.93
CA ASP A 108 -24.68 -3.91 18.78
C ASP A 108 -23.48 -3.40 17.97
N PHE A 109 -23.73 -2.59 16.94
CA PHE A 109 -22.67 -1.95 16.17
C PHE A 109 -21.88 -0.95 17.01
N GLN A 110 -22.58 -0.09 17.76
CA GLN A 110 -21.94 0.90 18.63
C GLN A 110 -21.10 0.22 19.71
N ARG A 111 -21.64 -0.83 20.34
CA ARG A 111 -20.89 -1.65 21.30
C ARG A 111 -19.65 -2.25 20.66
N TRP A 112 -19.76 -2.85 19.48
CA TRP A 112 -18.60 -3.40 18.78
C TRP A 112 -17.52 -2.36 18.45
N ARG A 113 -17.93 -1.16 18.04
CA ARG A 113 -17.01 -0.09 17.66
C ARG A 113 -16.30 0.54 18.86
N ASP A 114 -17.03 0.73 19.97
CA ASP A 114 -16.59 1.57 21.08
C ASP A 114 -16.05 0.76 22.28
N ASP A 115 -16.40 -0.54 22.40
CA ASP A 115 -15.92 -1.43 23.46
C ASP A 115 -14.59 -2.09 23.08
N GLN A 116 -13.52 -1.81 23.85
CA GLN A 116 -12.19 -2.40 23.63
C GLN A 116 -12.13 -3.92 23.79
N GLN A 117 -13.12 -4.53 24.46
CA GLN A 117 -13.19 -5.99 24.62
C GLN A 117 -13.94 -6.67 23.47
N SER A 118 -14.72 -5.91 22.68
CA SER A 118 -15.44 -6.45 21.55
C SER A 118 -14.53 -6.56 20.33
N ARG A 119 -14.42 -7.77 19.76
CA ARG A 119 -13.50 -8.04 18.64
C ARG A 119 -14.19 -8.52 17.36
N LEU A 120 -15.47 -8.84 17.43
CA LEU A 120 -16.18 -9.49 16.32
C LEU A 120 -17.59 -8.92 16.17
N LEU A 121 -17.86 -8.36 14.98
CA LEU A 121 -19.20 -8.02 14.53
C LEU A 121 -19.66 -9.05 13.51
N TRP A 122 -20.76 -9.74 13.79
CA TRP A 122 -21.33 -10.73 12.88
C TRP A 122 -22.66 -10.24 12.29
N ILE A 123 -22.70 -10.01 10.98
CA ILE A 123 -23.91 -9.56 10.26
C ILE A 123 -24.57 -10.76 9.56
N LYS A 124 -25.77 -11.15 10.01
CA LYS A 124 -26.59 -12.20 9.39
C LYS A 124 -27.70 -11.60 8.54
N GLY A 125 -28.16 -12.36 7.55
CA GLY A 125 -29.31 -12.03 6.72
C GLY A 125 -29.39 -12.93 5.51
N ASP A 126 -30.55 -12.98 4.86
CA ASP A 126 -30.77 -13.85 3.70
C ASP A 126 -29.94 -13.42 2.48
N PRO A 127 -29.69 -14.33 1.52
CA PRO A 127 -29.15 -13.96 0.21
C PRO A 127 -29.92 -12.78 -0.40
N GLY A 128 -29.21 -11.87 -1.05
CA GLY A 128 -29.82 -10.70 -1.70
C GLY A 128 -30.21 -9.52 -0.79
N LYS A 129 -30.14 -9.63 0.54
CA LYS A 129 -30.55 -8.56 1.48
C LYS A 129 -29.53 -7.41 1.65
N GLY A 130 -28.59 -7.26 0.72
CA GLY A 130 -27.66 -6.12 0.73
C GLY A 130 -26.50 -6.16 1.75
N LYS A 131 -26.23 -7.29 2.41
CA LYS A 131 -25.13 -7.43 3.41
C LYS A 131 -23.77 -6.91 2.92
N THR A 132 -23.41 -7.18 1.66
CA THR A 132 -22.15 -6.67 1.09
C THR A 132 -22.17 -5.14 0.98
N MET A 133 -23.29 -4.55 0.58
CA MET A 133 -23.44 -3.09 0.48
C MET A 133 -23.43 -2.42 1.86
N LEU A 134 -24.02 -3.10 2.85
CA LEU A 134 -23.92 -2.70 4.25
C LEU A 134 -22.46 -2.63 4.71
N LEU A 135 -21.65 -3.66 4.41
CA LEU A 135 -20.21 -3.65 4.71
C LEU A 135 -19.47 -2.54 3.96
N CYS A 136 -19.76 -2.29 2.68
CA CYS A 136 -19.17 -1.17 1.94
C CYS A 136 -19.45 0.18 2.63
N GLY A 137 -20.67 0.36 3.14
CA GLY A 137 -21.08 1.52 3.92
C GLY A 137 -20.32 1.67 5.23
N ILE A 138 -20.22 0.59 6.00
CA ILE A 138 -19.45 0.56 7.25
C ILE A 138 -17.98 0.92 6.99
N VAL A 139 -17.35 0.34 5.96
CA VAL A 139 -15.97 0.67 5.58
C VAL A 139 -15.80 2.16 5.29
N ASN A 140 -16.75 2.77 4.56
CA ASN A 140 -16.69 4.21 4.27
C ASN A 140 -16.79 5.07 5.53
N GLU A 141 -17.62 4.69 6.50
CA GLU A 141 -17.78 5.44 7.75
C GLU A 141 -16.60 5.25 8.70
N LEU A 142 -16.06 4.03 8.81
CA LEU A 142 -14.85 3.77 9.59
C LEU A 142 -13.66 4.55 9.01
N LYS A 143 -13.50 4.58 7.69
CA LYS A 143 -12.43 5.36 7.03
C LYS A 143 -12.53 6.87 7.31
N LYS A 144 -13.74 7.42 7.46
CA LYS A 144 -13.95 8.83 7.83
C LYS A 144 -13.65 9.09 9.31
N SER A 145 -14.06 8.18 10.19
CA SER A 145 -13.95 8.35 11.64
C SER A 145 -12.55 8.07 12.18
N MET A 146 -11.76 7.24 11.50
CA MET A 146 -10.47 6.74 11.99
C MET A 146 -9.29 7.44 11.34
N ALA A 147 -9.22 8.77 11.44
CA ALA A 147 -8.13 9.55 10.84
C ALA A 147 -6.70 9.19 11.33
N LYS A 148 -6.58 8.36 12.39
CA LYS A 148 -5.31 7.90 12.96
C LYS A 148 -5.10 6.38 12.92
N THR A 149 -6.07 5.60 12.46
CA THR A 149 -5.97 4.14 12.49
C THR A 149 -6.15 3.58 11.09
N ASP A 150 -5.19 2.76 10.67
CA ASP A 150 -5.24 2.11 9.36
C ASP A 150 -6.36 1.08 9.32
N LEU A 151 -7.15 1.13 8.25
CA LEU A 151 -8.26 0.22 8.04
C LEU A 151 -7.89 -0.76 6.94
N SER A 152 -7.94 -2.05 7.27
CA SER A 152 -7.74 -3.13 6.31
C SER A 152 -9.00 -3.98 6.21
N TYR A 153 -9.37 -4.32 4.99
CA TYR A 153 -10.57 -5.10 4.69
C TYR A 153 -10.36 -5.94 3.43
N PHE A 154 -11.18 -6.97 3.28
CA PHE A 154 -11.16 -7.85 2.12
C PHE A 154 -12.59 -8.30 1.78
N PHE A 155 -12.89 -8.41 0.49
CA PHE A 155 -14.19 -8.89 0.02
C PHE A 155 -14.02 -10.25 -0.65
N CYS A 156 -14.46 -11.32 0.03
CA CYS A 156 -14.46 -12.65 -0.56
C CYS A 156 -15.55 -12.76 -1.65
N GLN A 157 -15.18 -13.23 -2.84
CA GLN A 157 -16.12 -13.49 -3.92
C GLN A 157 -16.07 -14.97 -4.29
N ALA A 158 -17.10 -15.73 -3.91
CA ALA A 158 -17.13 -17.19 -4.05
C ALA A 158 -16.84 -17.69 -5.48
N THR A 159 -17.27 -16.93 -6.50
CA THR A 159 -17.11 -17.27 -7.93
C THR A 159 -15.75 -16.92 -8.51
N ASP A 160 -14.87 -16.24 -7.77
CA ASP A 160 -13.54 -15.85 -8.22
C ASP A 160 -12.47 -16.55 -7.38
N SER A 161 -11.80 -17.54 -7.99
CA SER A 161 -10.77 -18.36 -7.34
C SER A 161 -9.58 -17.56 -6.83
N ARG A 162 -9.37 -16.33 -7.34
CA ARG A 162 -8.30 -15.45 -6.89
C ARG A 162 -8.60 -14.81 -5.54
N ILE A 163 -9.87 -14.67 -5.16
CA ILE A 163 -10.32 -13.93 -3.98
C ILE A 163 -11.34 -14.70 -3.13
N ASN A 164 -11.25 -16.04 -3.09
CA ASN A 164 -12.16 -16.89 -2.33
C ASN A 164 -11.47 -17.84 -1.34
N ASN A 165 -10.17 -17.66 -1.10
CA ASN A 165 -9.37 -18.52 -0.24
C ASN A 165 -8.64 -17.73 0.86
N ALA A 166 -8.22 -18.41 1.92
CA ALA A 166 -7.59 -17.80 3.09
C ALA A 166 -6.30 -17.05 2.74
N THR A 167 -5.52 -17.59 1.80
CA THR A 167 -4.29 -16.96 1.31
C THR A 167 -4.58 -15.59 0.69
N ALA A 168 -5.58 -15.49 -0.18
CA ALA A 168 -5.98 -14.23 -0.80
C ALA A 168 -6.44 -13.19 0.23
N VAL A 169 -7.20 -13.63 1.25
CA VAL A 169 -7.63 -12.77 2.36
C VAL A 169 -6.40 -12.19 3.09
N LEU A 170 -5.45 -13.04 3.49
CA LEU A 170 -4.25 -12.60 4.20
C LEU A 170 -3.39 -11.66 3.34
N ARG A 171 -3.16 -12.02 2.08
CA ARG A 171 -2.39 -11.20 1.12
C ARG A 171 -3.03 -9.83 0.92
N GLY A 172 -4.35 -9.76 0.73
CA GLY A 172 -5.06 -8.49 0.55
C GLY A 172 -5.09 -7.61 1.80
N LEU A 173 -5.24 -8.20 3.00
CA LEU A 173 -5.15 -7.47 4.26
C LEU A 173 -3.73 -6.92 4.48
N LEU A 174 -2.69 -7.75 4.31
CA LEU A 174 -1.30 -7.32 4.43
C LEU A 174 -0.95 -6.24 3.42
N TYR A 175 -1.41 -6.37 2.18
CA TYR A 175 -1.23 -5.36 1.13
C TYR A 175 -1.76 -4.00 1.57
N LEU A 176 -2.99 -3.92 2.10
CA LEU A 176 -3.54 -2.65 2.60
C LEU A 176 -2.77 -2.08 3.78
N ILE A 177 -2.29 -2.92 4.70
CA ILE A 177 -1.49 -2.47 5.85
C ILE A 177 -0.18 -1.84 5.38
N VAL A 178 0.55 -2.51 4.47
CA VAL A 178 1.85 -2.00 4.01
C VAL A 178 1.74 -0.82 3.05
N ASP A 179 0.65 -0.73 2.29
CA ASP A 179 0.35 0.42 1.43
C ASP A 179 0.05 1.67 2.28
N GLN A 180 -0.65 1.50 3.42
CA GLN A 180 -0.91 2.57 4.38
C GLN A 180 0.32 2.89 5.28
N GLN A 181 1.13 1.89 5.59
CA GLN A 181 2.35 2.03 6.41
C GLN A 181 3.57 1.38 5.73
N PRO A 182 4.25 2.10 4.81
CA PRO A 182 5.38 1.56 4.05
C PRO A 182 6.56 1.07 4.91
N SER A 183 6.73 1.60 6.12
CA SER A 183 7.78 1.16 7.07
C SER A 183 7.64 -0.33 7.47
N LEU A 184 6.43 -0.88 7.40
CA LEU A 184 6.15 -2.28 7.75
C LEU A 184 6.59 -3.28 6.68
N VAL A 185 6.83 -2.84 5.43
CA VAL A 185 7.23 -3.73 4.32
C VAL A 185 8.48 -4.53 4.68
N SER A 186 9.43 -3.91 5.38
CA SER A 186 10.67 -4.56 5.83
C SER A 186 10.43 -5.83 6.68
N HIS A 187 9.33 -5.91 7.42
CA HIS A 187 8.98 -7.07 8.24
C HIS A 187 8.45 -8.23 7.39
N ILE A 188 7.69 -7.90 6.35
CA ILE A 188 7.16 -8.90 5.41
C ILE A 188 8.26 -9.36 4.47
N ARG A 189 9.05 -8.43 3.94
CA ARG A 189 10.18 -8.72 3.05
C ARG A 189 11.16 -9.69 3.68
N LYS A 190 11.55 -9.49 4.96
CA LYS A 190 12.44 -10.44 5.66
C LYS A 190 11.96 -11.89 5.60
N LYS A 191 10.65 -12.12 5.60
CA LYS A 191 10.09 -13.46 5.44
C LYS A 191 10.04 -13.87 3.97
N HIS A 192 9.61 -12.96 3.09
CA HIS A 192 9.52 -13.17 1.63
C HIS A 192 10.88 -13.55 1.02
N ASP A 193 11.95 -12.82 1.35
CA ASP A 193 13.31 -13.08 0.86
C ASP A 193 13.79 -14.51 1.20
N ASN A 194 13.38 -15.05 2.35
CA ASN A 194 13.79 -16.38 2.82
C ASN A 194 13.02 -17.54 2.16
N ALA A 195 11.76 -17.31 1.79
CA ALA A 195 10.87 -18.37 1.30
C ALA A 195 10.50 -18.21 -0.20
N GLY A 196 10.91 -17.11 -0.82
CA GLY A 196 10.67 -16.79 -2.22
C GLY A 196 9.18 -16.61 -2.55
N LYS A 197 8.85 -16.74 -3.84
CA LYS A 197 7.47 -16.60 -4.35
C LYS A 197 6.47 -17.61 -3.77
N ALA A 198 6.94 -18.66 -3.10
CA ALA A 198 6.13 -19.71 -2.52
C ALA A 198 5.66 -19.44 -1.07
N LEU A 199 6.17 -18.39 -0.41
CA LEU A 199 5.76 -18.05 0.97
C LEU A 199 4.28 -17.70 1.08
N PHE A 200 3.75 -17.11 0.02
CA PHE A 200 2.38 -16.64 -0.05
C PHE A 200 1.63 -17.45 -1.06
#